data_AF-A0A2C5X4F8-F1
#
_entry.id   AF-A0A2C5X4F8-F1
#
_cell.length_a   1.000
_cell.length_b   1.000
_cell.length_c   1.000
_cell.angle_alpha   90.00
_cell.angle_beta   90.00
_cell.angle_gamma   90.00
#
_symmetry.space_group_name_H-M   'P 1'
#
loop_
_entity.id
_entity.type
_entity.pdbx_description
1 polymer ?
#
loop_
_entity_poly.entity_id
_entity_poly.type
_entity_poly.pdbx_seq_one_letter_code
_entity_poly.pdbx_strand_id
1 'polypeptide(L)'
;MADPSSPMANALRQDDGPQVLEPVVLPPASPTQLLDYIVSNHAYPLTLIVGSTREEFLQALVDDVAASQSQQPADTQARHTHPLLAASLFQIAVTKHIRLLFTPTVSHLRAYLSVFSPLDSAVPPPPGYETNARSDNRWLVVYGMLNIHRNTSEWNAQGMMNSLSMFIDAASHTEFKPVIIEPLPIKNEESTETSMQSEYGVENQYDWQRIRTEQVPLLGYKQSSDVRLSNRTVELGKIVERWFRYFSECQGQ
;
A
#
# COMPACT_ATOMS: atom_id res chain seq x y z
N MET A 1 18.76 46.52 -33.83
CA MET A 1 19.15 47.02 -32.49
C MET A 1 17.88 46.95 -31.65
N ALA A 2 17.65 45.81 -31.00
CA ALA A 2 16.40 45.49 -30.30
C ALA A 2 16.61 45.58 -28.79
N ASP A 3 15.68 46.27 -28.14
CA ASP A 3 15.64 46.66 -26.72
C ASP A 3 15.53 45.43 -25.79
N PRO A 4 16.39 45.27 -24.76
CA PRO A 4 16.38 44.12 -23.85
C PRO A 4 15.38 44.21 -22.69
N SER A 5 14.41 45.13 -22.73
CA SER A 5 13.51 45.41 -21.59
C SER A 5 12.06 44.96 -21.84
N SER A 6 11.83 43.65 -22.01
CA SER A 6 10.46 43.10 -22.03
C SER A 6 10.20 42.20 -20.80
N PRO A 7 9.28 42.58 -19.88
CA PRO A 7 8.99 41.83 -18.66
C PRO A 7 8.22 40.51 -18.89
N MET A 8 7.85 40.18 -20.13
CA MET A 8 7.14 38.94 -20.47
C MET A 8 8.05 37.73 -20.72
N ALA A 9 9.37 37.93 -20.87
CA ALA A 9 10.30 36.81 -21.13
C ALA A 9 10.69 36.03 -19.87
N ASN A 10 10.33 36.51 -18.67
CA ASN A 10 10.70 35.89 -17.39
C ASN A 10 9.56 35.11 -16.71
N ALA A 11 8.38 34.99 -17.36
CA ALA A 11 7.23 34.25 -16.82
C ALA A 11 7.17 32.78 -17.26
N LEU A 12 8.14 32.30 -18.05
CA LEU A 12 8.29 30.88 -18.45
C LEU A 12 9.34 30.13 -17.62
N ARG A 13 9.67 30.64 -16.44
CA ARG A 13 10.27 29.84 -15.36
C ARG A 13 9.18 29.56 -14.33
N GLN A 14 8.17 28.79 -14.74
CA GLN A 14 7.44 27.98 -13.78
C GLN A 14 8.45 26.98 -13.24
N ASP A 15 8.77 27.20 -11.98
CA ASP A 15 9.48 26.30 -11.09
C ASP A 15 8.61 25.03 -10.94
N ASP A 16 8.56 24.20 -11.98
CA ASP A 16 8.08 22.81 -11.87
C ASP A 16 9.19 22.02 -11.18
N GLY A 17 9.33 22.26 -9.88
CA GLY A 17 9.92 21.27 -9.00
C GLY A 17 9.16 19.95 -9.17
N PRO A 18 9.80 18.79 -8.91
CA PRO A 18 9.13 17.51 -9.03
C PRO A 18 7.83 17.55 -8.24
N GLN A 19 6.68 17.35 -8.91
CA GLN A 19 5.41 17.23 -8.22
C GLN A 19 5.50 15.99 -7.32
N VAL A 20 5.75 16.22 -6.04
CA VAL A 20 5.83 15.15 -5.05
C VAL A 20 4.43 14.58 -4.91
N LEU A 21 4.17 13.46 -5.57
CA LEU A 21 2.92 12.72 -5.43
C LEU A 21 2.76 12.35 -3.96
N GLU A 22 1.72 12.88 -3.33
CA GLU A 22 1.57 12.78 -1.88
C GLU A 22 1.51 11.31 -1.43
N PRO A 23 2.45 10.87 -0.58
CA PRO A 23 2.45 9.52 -0.04
C PRO A 23 1.18 9.25 0.77
N VAL A 24 0.47 8.18 0.42
CA VAL A 24 -0.83 7.89 1.04
C VAL A 24 -0.90 6.49 1.62
N VAL A 25 -1.63 6.36 2.70
CA VAL A 25 -2.02 5.09 3.29
C VAL A 25 -3.53 4.94 3.11
N LEU A 26 -3.93 3.86 2.46
CA LEU A 26 -5.33 3.49 2.30
C LEU A 26 -5.79 2.61 3.47
N PRO A 27 -7.11 2.46 3.67
CA PRO A 27 -7.64 1.52 4.67
C PRO A 27 -7.13 0.09 4.42
N PRO A 28 -7.00 -0.73 5.46
CA PRO A 28 -6.76 -2.16 5.31
C PRO A 28 -7.77 -2.79 4.39
N ALA A 29 -7.30 -3.75 3.60
CA ALA A 29 -8.12 -4.47 2.65
C ALA A 29 -7.80 -5.95 2.71
N SER A 30 -8.79 -6.78 2.41
CA SER A 30 -8.53 -8.19 2.13
C SER A 30 -7.81 -8.34 0.77
N PRO A 31 -7.16 -9.49 0.50
CA PRO A 31 -6.56 -9.75 -0.80
C PRO A 31 -7.54 -9.61 -1.96
N THR A 32 -8.81 -10.05 -1.80
CA THR A 32 -9.82 -9.93 -2.86
C THR A 32 -10.20 -8.46 -3.09
N GLN A 33 -10.44 -7.70 -2.02
CA GLN A 33 -10.79 -6.28 -2.10
C GLN A 33 -9.67 -5.47 -2.75
N LEU A 34 -8.41 -5.75 -2.39
CA LEU A 34 -7.24 -5.12 -2.99
C LEU A 34 -7.20 -5.34 -4.50
N LEU A 35 -7.32 -6.59 -4.94
CA LEU A 35 -7.23 -6.92 -6.36
C LEU A 35 -8.42 -6.36 -7.14
N ASP A 36 -9.63 -6.43 -6.57
CA ASP A 36 -10.84 -5.91 -7.21
C ASP A 36 -10.76 -4.39 -7.41
N TYR A 37 -10.30 -3.67 -6.37
CA TYR A 37 -10.05 -2.24 -6.44
C TYR A 37 -9.01 -1.90 -7.51
N ILE A 38 -7.88 -2.62 -7.54
CA ILE A 38 -6.80 -2.35 -8.47
C ILE A 38 -7.23 -2.57 -9.92
N VAL A 39 -7.87 -3.72 -10.18
CA VAL A 39 -8.30 -4.11 -11.53
C VAL A 39 -9.42 -3.21 -12.06
N SER A 40 -10.24 -2.64 -11.17
CA SER A 40 -11.36 -1.79 -11.56
C SER A 40 -10.96 -0.32 -11.74
N ASN A 41 -9.96 0.17 -11.02
CA ASN A 41 -9.68 1.62 -10.94
C ASN A 41 -8.32 2.04 -11.52
N HIS A 42 -7.37 1.12 -11.68
CA HIS A 42 -6.02 1.49 -12.10
C HIS A 42 -5.67 1.01 -13.50
N ALA A 43 -4.86 1.83 -14.16
CA ALA A 43 -4.26 1.53 -15.45
C ALA A 43 -2.74 1.60 -15.31
N TYR A 44 -2.03 1.16 -16.35
CA TYR A 44 -0.57 1.20 -16.40
C TYR A 44 -0.02 2.62 -16.16
N PRO A 45 1.08 2.79 -15.40
CA PRO A 45 1.89 1.76 -14.74
C PRO A 45 1.55 1.58 -13.25
N LEU A 46 1.33 0.32 -12.83
CA LEU A 46 1.15 -0.04 -11.42
C LEU A 46 2.11 -1.15 -11.03
N THR A 47 2.82 -0.96 -9.92
CA THR A 47 3.62 -2.01 -9.29
C THR A 47 3.06 -2.30 -7.90
N LEU A 48 2.64 -3.55 -7.70
CA LEU A 48 2.18 -4.08 -6.42
C LEU A 48 3.28 -4.96 -5.82
N ILE A 49 3.78 -4.57 -4.66
CA ILE A 49 4.71 -5.34 -3.84
C ILE A 49 3.90 -5.94 -2.69
N VAL A 50 3.94 -7.26 -2.55
CA VAL A 50 3.24 -8.00 -1.51
C VAL A 50 4.25 -8.42 -0.44
N GLY A 51 4.03 -7.97 0.79
CA GLY A 51 4.86 -8.22 1.98
C GLY A 51 4.71 -9.63 2.58
N SER A 52 4.53 -10.65 1.74
CA SER A 52 4.41 -12.06 2.13
C SER A 52 5.01 -12.96 1.04
N THR A 53 5.07 -14.26 1.31
CA THR A 53 5.31 -15.23 0.24
C THR A 53 4.13 -15.29 -0.73
N ARG A 54 4.37 -15.86 -1.91
CA ARG A 54 3.32 -16.10 -2.90
C ARG A 54 2.28 -17.09 -2.37
N GLU A 55 2.75 -18.12 -1.67
CA GLU A 55 1.94 -19.19 -1.11
C GLU A 55 0.99 -18.65 -0.04
N GLU A 56 1.50 -17.85 0.90
CA GLU A 56 0.68 -17.20 1.94
C GLU A 56 -0.37 -16.26 1.35
N PHE A 57 0.01 -15.46 0.34
CA PHE A 57 -0.93 -14.54 -0.31
C PHE A 57 -2.04 -15.29 -1.04
N LEU A 58 -1.69 -16.37 -1.76
CA LEU A 58 -2.68 -17.19 -2.46
C LEU A 58 -3.59 -17.92 -1.48
N GLN A 59 -3.07 -18.41 -0.36
CA GLN A 59 -3.89 -19.03 0.67
C GLN A 59 -4.86 -18.02 1.28
N ALA A 60 -4.37 -16.82 1.64
CA ALA A 60 -5.21 -15.74 2.15
C ALA A 60 -6.30 -15.33 1.14
N LEU A 61 -5.99 -15.35 -0.17
CA LEU A 61 -6.97 -15.09 -1.22
C LEU A 61 -8.04 -16.18 -1.30
N VAL A 62 -7.66 -17.46 -1.19
CA VAL A 62 -8.61 -18.58 -1.18
C VAL A 62 -9.52 -18.53 0.05
N ASP A 63 -8.95 -18.26 1.22
CA ASP A 63 -9.70 -18.17 2.47
C ASP A 63 -10.70 -17.00 2.45
N ASP A 64 -10.28 -15.85 1.91
CA ASP A 64 -11.12 -14.66 1.75
C ASP A 64 -12.29 -14.87 0.78
N VAL A 65 -12.03 -15.58 -0.33
CA VAL A 65 -13.06 -16.02 -1.28
C VAL A 65 -14.06 -16.97 -0.62
N ALA A 66 -13.58 -17.95 0.16
CA ALA A 66 -14.43 -18.90 0.87
C ALA A 66 -15.30 -18.22 1.95
N ALA A 67 -14.72 -17.29 2.72
CA ALA A 67 -15.42 -16.52 3.74
C ALA A 67 -16.51 -15.60 3.13
N SER A 68 -16.25 -15.04 1.95
CA SER A 68 -17.21 -14.20 1.25
C SER A 68 -18.44 -14.98 0.73
N GLN A 69 -18.29 -16.28 0.43
CA GLN A 69 -19.41 -17.14 0.00
C GLN A 69 -20.30 -17.57 1.17
N SER A 70 -19.74 -17.77 2.36
CA SER A 70 -20.49 -18.25 3.52
C SER A 70 -21.38 -17.17 4.16
N GLN A 71 -21.11 -15.89 3.89
CA GLN A 71 -21.89 -14.75 4.40
C GLN A 71 -23.10 -14.37 3.54
N GLN A 72 -23.31 -15.00 2.37
CA GLN A 72 -24.44 -14.70 1.50
C GLN A 72 -25.71 -15.49 1.91
N PRO A 73 -26.89 -14.84 1.98
CA PRO A 73 -28.13 -15.50 2.37
C PRO A 73 -28.52 -16.61 1.37
N ALA A 74 -29.01 -17.73 1.90
CA ALA A 74 -29.27 -18.99 1.19
C ALA A 74 -30.20 -18.86 -0.04
N ASP A 75 -31.00 -17.81 -0.14
CA ASP A 75 -31.95 -17.58 -1.24
C ASP A 75 -31.31 -17.06 -2.54
N THR A 76 -30.00 -16.76 -2.54
CA THR A 76 -29.24 -16.30 -3.72
C THR A 76 -28.11 -17.25 -4.14
N GLN A 77 -28.19 -18.53 -3.78
CA GLN A 77 -27.22 -19.60 -4.14
C GLN A 77 -27.16 -19.94 -5.66
N ALA A 78 -27.49 -19.02 -6.54
CA ALA A 78 -27.23 -19.15 -7.97
C ALA A 78 -25.74 -18.89 -8.23
N ARG A 79 -24.85 -19.86 -7.93
CA ARG A 79 -23.42 -19.94 -8.34
C ARG A 79 -22.84 -18.60 -8.81
N HIS A 80 -22.74 -17.61 -7.91
CA HIS A 80 -22.15 -16.33 -8.29
C HIS A 80 -20.63 -16.52 -8.27
N THR A 81 -20.07 -16.72 -9.46
CA THR A 81 -18.63 -16.67 -9.68
C THR A 81 -18.10 -15.34 -9.12
N HIS A 82 -17.08 -15.38 -8.26
CA HIS A 82 -16.50 -14.16 -7.69
C HIS A 82 -16.12 -13.16 -8.80
N PRO A 83 -16.29 -11.85 -8.60
CA PRO A 83 -15.96 -10.84 -9.60
C PRO A 83 -14.54 -10.97 -10.17
N LEU A 84 -13.57 -11.33 -9.32
CA LEU A 84 -12.18 -11.61 -9.74
C LEU A 84 -12.05 -12.80 -10.71
N LEU A 85 -12.94 -13.77 -10.64
CA LEU A 85 -13.00 -14.95 -11.52
C LEU A 85 -13.86 -14.68 -12.77
N ALA A 86 -14.65 -13.61 -12.77
CA ALA A 86 -15.49 -13.16 -13.88
C ALA A 86 -14.94 -11.90 -14.57
N ALA A 87 -13.60 -11.73 -14.56
CA ALA A 87 -12.95 -10.54 -15.10
C ALA A 87 -13.25 -10.37 -16.61
N SER A 88 -13.62 -9.15 -17.00
CA SER A 88 -13.84 -8.78 -18.40
C SER A 88 -12.55 -8.83 -19.23
N LEU A 89 -12.66 -8.94 -20.56
CA LEU A 89 -11.49 -8.88 -21.46
C LEU A 89 -10.64 -7.61 -21.26
N PHE A 90 -11.30 -6.47 -20.97
CA PHE A 90 -10.63 -5.22 -20.66
C PHE A 90 -9.81 -5.34 -19.36
N GLN A 91 -10.41 -5.84 -18.29
CA GLN A 91 -9.72 -6.08 -17.03
C GLN A 91 -8.55 -7.07 -17.18
N ILE A 92 -8.70 -8.12 -17.99
CA ILE A 92 -7.61 -9.06 -18.30
C ILE A 92 -6.49 -8.37 -19.10
N ALA A 93 -6.81 -7.45 -19.99
CA ALA A 93 -5.80 -6.68 -20.70
C ALA A 93 -5.06 -5.75 -19.74
N VAL A 94 -5.77 -5.06 -18.83
CA VAL A 94 -5.19 -4.18 -17.81
C VAL A 94 -4.29 -4.94 -16.84
N THR A 95 -4.72 -6.10 -16.34
CA THR A 95 -3.94 -6.89 -15.36
C THR A 95 -2.60 -7.33 -15.89
N LYS A 96 -2.46 -7.58 -17.19
CA LYS A 96 -1.16 -7.89 -17.81
C LYS A 96 -0.13 -6.79 -17.61
N HIS A 97 -0.58 -5.55 -17.44
CA HIS A 97 0.28 -4.40 -17.25
C HIS A 97 0.51 -4.05 -15.77
N ILE A 98 0.00 -4.87 -14.84
CA ILE A 98 0.29 -4.75 -13.42
C ILE A 98 1.53 -5.58 -13.09
N ARG A 99 2.57 -4.94 -12.57
CA ARG A 99 3.76 -5.63 -12.07
C ARG A 99 3.49 -6.12 -10.64
N LEU A 100 3.61 -7.42 -10.41
CA LEU A 100 3.42 -8.02 -9.09
C LEU A 100 4.73 -8.61 -8.58
N LEU A 101 5.11 -8.30 -7.35
CA LEU A 101 6.29 -8.87 -6.67
C LEU A 101 5.94 -9.35 -5.26
N PHE A 102 6.63 -10.39 -4.81
CA PHE A 102 6.51 -10.92 -3.45
C PHE A 102 7.82 -10.69 -2.70
N THR A 103 7.73 -10.03 -1.56
CA THR A 103 8.84 -9.74 -0.66
C THR A 103 8.51 -10.34 0.69
N PRO A 104 8.94 -11.58 0.97
CA PRO A 104 8.55 -12.28 2.20
C PRO A 104 9.31 -11.80 3.45
N THR A 105 10.39 -11.04 3.27
CA THR A 105 11.16 -10.47 4.39
C THR A 105 11.50 -9.00 4.15
N VAL A 106 11.74 -8.25 5.22
CA VAL A 106 12.12 -6.83 5.15
C VAL A 106 13.38 -6.63 4.30
N SER A 107 14.33 -7.57 4.34
CA SER A 107 15.52 -7.53 3.48
C SER A 107 15.17 -7.62 1.99
N HIS A 108 14.23 -8.48 1.60
CA HIS A 108 13.77 -8.56 0.20
C HIS A 108 13.10 -7.26 -0.24
N LEU A 109 12.25 -6.70 0.62
CA LEU A 109 11.58 -5.42 0.38
C LEU A 109 12.59 -4.29 0.15
N ARG A 110 13.54 -4.11 1.08
CA ARG A 110 14.55 -3.05 0.98
C ARG A 110 15.50 -3.25 -0.20
N ALA A 111 15.93 -4.49 -0.45
CA ALA A 111 16.76 -4.79 -1.61
C ALA A 111 16.03 -4.40 -2.91
N TYR A 112 14.76 -4.76 -3.03
CA TYR A 112 13.95 -4.40 -4.19
C TYR A 112 13.79 -2.87 -4.33
N LEU A 113 13.42 -2.17 -3.25
CA LEU A 113 13.26 -0.71 -3.27
C LEU A 113 14.56 0.01 -3.67
N SER A 114 15.71 -0.49 -3.25
CA SER A 114 17.02 0.12 -3.58
C SER A 114 17.38 0.09 -5.06
N VAL A 115 16.81 -0.84 -5.83
CA VAL A 115 17.04 -0.99 -7.28
C VAL A 115 15.76 -0.79 -8.08
N PHE A 116 14.71 -0.23 -7.46
CA PHE A 116 13.42 -0.12 -8.11
C PHE A 116 13.51 0.76 -9.36
N SER A 117 13.16 0.17 -10.51
CA SER A 117 13.03 0.88 -11.77
C SER A 117 11.76 0.41 -12.50
N PRO A 118 10.92 1.33 -13.00
CA PRO A 118 9.76 0.97 -13.81
C PRO A 118 10.15 0.39 -15.17
N LEU A 119 11.38 0.65 -15.64
CA LEU A 119 11.89 0.15 -16.91
C LEU A 119 12.18 -1.36 -16.89
N ASP A 120 12.30 -1.97 -15.70
CA ASP A 120 12.52 -3.41 -15.55
C ASP A 120 11.26 -4.25 -15.83
N SER A 121 10.14 -3.62 -16.17
CA SER A 121 8.93 -4.33 -16.56
C SER A 121 9.16 -5.11 -17.86
N ALA A 122 9.06 -6.43 -17.80
CA ALA A 122 9.09 -7.29 -18.98
C ALA A 122 7.88 -7.10 -19.91
N VAL A 123 6.81 -6.47 -19.40
CA VAL A 123 5.61 -6.18 -20.18
C VAL A 123 5.74 -4.78 -20.79
N PRO A 124 5.63 -4.65 -22.13
CA PRO A 124 5.69 -3.35 -22.79
C PRO A 124 4.51 -2.47 -22.36
N PRO A 125 4.65 -1.14 -22.47
CA PRO A 125 3.56 -0.22 -22.19
C PRO A 125 2.37 -0.49 -23.14
N PRO A 126 1.12 -0.26 -22.70
CA PRO A 126 -0.05 -0.37 -23.56
C PRO A 126 0.07 0.49 -24.83
N PRO A 127 -0.56 0.10 -25.95
CA PRO A 127 -0.57 0.91 -27.18
C PRO A 127 -1.13 2.31 -26.92
N GLY A 128 -0.40 3.35 -27.33
CA GLY A 128 -0.80 4.74 -27.11
C GLY A 128 -0.47 5.29 -25.71
N TYR A 129 0.25 4.53 -24.87
CA TYR A 129 0.80 5.07 -23.63
C TYR A 129 1.96 6.02 -23.93
N GLU A 130 1.77 7.30 -23.65
CA GLU A 130 2.85 8.29 -23.67
C GLU A 130 3.57 8.28 -22.32
N THR A 131 4.88 8.07 -22.33
CA THR A 131 5.72 8.08 -21.12
C THR A 131 5.72 9.43 -20.38
N ASN A 132 5.21 10.48 -21.02
CA ASN A 132 5.10 11.83 -20.47
C ASN A 132 3.65 12.18 -20.06
N ALA A 133 2.69 11.26 -20.21
CA ALA A 133 1.34 11.43 -19.69
C ALA A 133 1.42 11.53 -18.15
N ARG A 134 0.67 12.50 -17.60
CA ARG A 134 0.71 12.97 -16.20
C ARG A 134 0.98 11.83 -15.19
N SER A 135 1.91 12.10 -14.28
CA SER A 135 2.36 11.22 -13.20
C SER A 135 1.27 10.79 -12.21
N ASP A 136 0.09 11.44 -12.26
CA ASP A 136 -1.05 11.24 -11.36
C ASP A 136 -1.55 9.78 -11.22
N ASN A 137 -1.21 8.91 -12.18
CA ASN A 137 -1.71 7.53 -12.22
C ASN A 137 -0.63 6.44 -12.07
N ARG A 138 0.59 6.80 -11.62
CA ARG A 138 1.66 5.82 -11.39
C ARG A 138 1.66 5.39 -9.93
N TRP A 139 1.29 4.15 -9.64
CA TRP A 139 1.14 3.68 -8.26
C TRP A 139 2.19 2.63 -7.92
N LEU A 140 2.97 2.89 -6.86
CA LEU A 140 3.85 1.92 -6.24
C LEU A 140 3.20 1.54 -4.93
N VAL A 141 2.57 0.37 -4.90
CA VAL A 141 1.77 -0.10 -3.78
C VAL A 141 2.57 -1.13 -3.00
N VAL A 142 2.67 -0.98 -1.69
CA VAL A 142 3.16 -2.02 -0.79
C VAL A 142 2.00 -2.54 0.05
N TYR A 143 1.63 -3.79 -0.17
CA TYR A 143 0.63 -4.50 0.61
C TYR A 143 1.30 -5.26 1.76
N GLY A 144 1.05 -4.86 3.01
CA GLY A 144 1.69 -5.46 4.18
C GLY A 144 3.05 -4.86 4.55
N MET A 145 3.22 -3.56 4.33
CA MET A 145 4.44 -2.79 4.63
C MET A 145 4.81 -2.88 6.11
N LEU A 146 3.82 -2.87 6.99
CA LEU A 146 4.00 -2.98 8.44
C LEU A 146 3.96 -4.46 8.84
N ASN A 147 3.05 -5.24 8.26
CA ASN A 147 2.90 -6.66 8.56
C ASN A 147 4.21 -7.46 8.42
N ILE A 148 5.00 -7.19 7.38
CA ILE A 148 6.29 -7.86 7.11
C ILE A 148 7.32 -7.65 8.24
N HIS A 149 7.17 -6.61 9.07
CA HIS A 149 8.05 -6.35 10.20
C HIS A 149 7.66 -7.13 11.47
N ARG A 150 6.38 -7.51 11.65
CA ARG A 150 5.80 -7.97 12.94
C ARG A 150 6.54 -9.13 13.60
N ASN A 151 6.97 -10.11 12.81
CA ASN A 151 7.64 -11.32 13.30
C ASN A 151 9.17 -11.23 13.20
N THR A 152 9.72 -10.01 13.14
CA THR A 152 11.15 -9.77 12.97
C THR A 152 11.69 -8.89 14.08
N SER A 153 13.01 -8.88 14.25
CA SER A 153 13.67 -7.90 15.13
C SER A 153 13.53 -6.46 14.66
N GLU A 154 12.98 -6.24 13.47
CA GLU A 154 12.72 -4.92 12.88
C GLU A 154 11.31 -4.41 13.16
N TRP A 155 10.53 -5.07 14.02
CA TRP A 155 9.32 -4.52 14.63
C TRP A 155 9.67 -3.46 15.69
N ASN A 156 10.18 -2.33 15.21
CA ASN A 156 10.52 -1.17 16.02
C ASN A 156 10.50 0.10 15.15
N ALA A 157 10.43 1.27 15.78
CA ALA A 157 10.33 2.55 15.10
C ALA A 157 11.47 2.77 14.10
N GLN A 158 12.71 2.47 14.47
CA GLN A 158 13.87 2.64 13.59
C GLN A 158 13.80 1.74 12.35
N GLY A 159 13.49 0.45 12.53
CA GLY A 159 13.39 -0.52 11.44
C GLY A 159 12.30 -0.14 10.44
N MET A 160 11.13 0.27 10.93
CA MET A 160 10.04 0.72 10.08
C MET A 160 10.35 2.04 9.39
N MET A 161 10.92 3.02 10.12
CA MET A 161 11.32 4.31 9.55
C MET A 161 12.27 4.13 8.37
N ASN A 162 13.23 3.21 8.47
CA ASN A 162 14.18 2.91 7.40
C ASN A 162 13.47 2.35 6.15
N SER A 163 12.57 1.38 6.33
CA SER A 163 11.81 0.83 5.21
C SER A 163 10.89 1.88 4.57
N LEU A 164 10.21 2.70 5.38
CA LEU A 164 9.33 3.77 4.91
C LEU A 164 10.11 4.84 4.14
N SER A 165 11.28 5.27 4.64
CA SER A 165 12.10 6.24 3.93
C SER A 165 12.63 5.70 2.61
N MET A 166 13.07 4.44 2.58
CA MET A 166 13.51 3.80 1.32
C MET A 166 12.37 3.69 0.31
N PHE A 167 11.15 3.46 0.77
CA PHE A 167 9.97 3.39 -0.10
C PHE A 167 9.63 4.76 -0.70
N ILE A 168 9.61 5.80 0.12
CA ILE A 168 9.41 7.19 -0.34
C ILE A 168 10.49 7.58 -1.36
N ASP A 169 11.76 7.28 -1.05
CA ASP A 169 12.91 7.59 -1.90
C ASP A 169 12.81 6.90 -3.27
N ALA A 170 12.54 5.59 -3.28
CA ALA A 170 12.34 4.81 -4.49
C ALA A 170 11.18 5.33 -5.34
N ALA A 171 10.06 5.69 -4.70
CA ALA A 171 8.89 6.24 -5.39
C ALA A 171 9.16 7.64 -5.97
N SER A 172 9.82 8.50 -5.19
CA SER A 172 10.18 9.85 -5.61
C SER A 172 11.14 9.85 -6.79
N HIS A 173 12.13 8.94 -6.81
CA HIS A 173 13.10 8.84 -7.90
C HIS A 173 12.51 8.28 -9.20
N THR A 174 11.35 7.64 -9.14
CA THR A 174 10.70 6.99 -10.29
C THR A 174 9.38 7.65 -10.71
N GLU A 175 9.00 8.74 -10.03
CA GLU A 175 7.73 9.46 -10.24
C GLU A 175 6.49 8.58 -10.00
N PHE A 176 6.58 7.65 -9.04
CA PHE A 176 5.45 6.87 -8.56
C PHE A 176 4.87 7.50 -7.30
N LYS A 177 3.55 7.40 -7.15
CA LYS A 177 2.86 7.66 -5.89
C LYS A 177 3.07 6.46 -4.96
N PRO A 178 3.73 6.64 -3.80
CA PRO A 178 3.85 5.56 -2.82
C PRO A 178 2.54 5.38 -2.07
N VAL A 179 2.03 4.15 -2.09
CA VAL A 179 0.76 3.77 -1.46
C VAL A 179 0.99 2.59 -0.51
N ILE A 180 0.55 2.72 0.75
CA ILE A 180 0.54 1.61 1.71
C ILE A 180 -0.88 1.09 1.89
N ILE A 181 -1.01 -0.23 1.88
CA ILE A 181 -2.24 -0.94 2.21
C ILE A 181 -1.83 -2.09 3.13
N GLU A 182 -2.51 -2.29 4.25
CA GLU A 182 -2.22 -3.46 5.10
C GLU A 182 -3.28 -4.54 4.92
N PRO A 183 -2.90 -5.81 5.11
CA PRO A 183 -3.88 -6.87 5.23
C PRO A 183 -4.78 -6.63 6.44
N LEU A 184 -6.06 -7.02 6.31
CA LEU A 184 -6.96 -7.09 7.45
C LEU A 184 -6.39 -8.06 8.50
N PRO A 185 -6.48 -7.74 9.80
CA PRO A 185 -6.07 -8.67 10.84
C PRO A 185 -6.94 -9.92 10.74
N ILE A 186 -6.30 -11.09 10.79
CA ILE A 186 -7.00 -12.37 10.84
C ILE A 186 -7.87 -12.35 12.11
N LYS A 187 -9.19 -12.49 11.96
CA LYS A 187 -10.13 -12.59 13.08
C LYS A 187 -9.88 -13.94 13.78
N ASN A 188 -9.00 -13.96 14.78
CA ASN A 188 -8.83 -15.13 15.63
C ASN A 188 -10.11 -15.32 16.46
N GLU A 189 -10.74 -16.50 16.33
CA GLU A 189 -11.97 -16.90 17.05
C GLU A 189 -11.83 -16.84 18.59
N GLU A 190 -10.61 -16.72 19.12
CA GLU A 190 -10.34 -16.60 20.56
C GLU A 190 -10.58 -15.19 21.14
N SER A 191 -10.87 -14.17 20.32
CA SER A 191 -11.21 -12.82 20.79
C SER A 191 -12.72 -12.61 21.03
N THR A 192 -13.45 -13.70 21.27
CA THR A 192 -14.91 -13.75 21.46
C THR A 192 -15.33 -13.55 22.92
N GLU A 193 -14.78 -12.55 23.61
CA GLU A 193 -15.24 -12.22 24.98
C GLU A 193 -15.51 -10.74 25.24
N THR A 194 -15.39 -9.82 24.26
CA THR A 194 -15.71 -8.39 24.50
C THR A 194 -16.63 -7.73 23.48
N SER A 195 -17.08 -8.44 22.43
CA SER A 195 -18.00 -7.86 21.45
C SER A 195 -19.46 -8.21 21.77
N MET A 196 -19.95 -7.77 22.92
CA MET A 196 -21.40 -7.60 23.09
C MET A 196 -21.82 -6.27 22.48
N GLN A 197 -22.69 -6.33 21.49
CA GLN A 197 -23.45 -5.24 20.86
C GLN A 197 -22.67 -4.29 19.94
N SER A 198 -22.57 -4.67 18.66
CA SER A 198 -22.88 -3.71 17.59
C SER A 198 -23.69 -4.41 16.50
N GLU A 199 -25.01 -4.48 16.76
CA GLU A 199 -26.02 -4.45 15.69
C GLU A 199 -25.80 -3.11 14.95
N TYR A 200 -25.82 -3.11 13.61
CA TYR A 200 -25.42 -2.02 12.69
C TYR A 200 -23.93 -1.96 12.27
N GLY A 201 -23.54 -2.83 11.33
CA GLY A 201 -23.04 -2.44 10.00
C GLY A 201 -21.85 -1.48 9.83
N VAL A 202 -20.96 -1.29 10.81
CA VAL A 202 -19.77 -0.43 10.66
C VAL A 202 -18.50 -1.16 11.12
N GLU A 203 -18.17 -2.32 10.52
CA GLU A 203 -16.96 -3.07 10.92
C GLU A 203 -15.65 -2.50 10.32
N ASN A 204 -15.68 -1.81 9.19
CA ASN A 204 -14.43 -1.46 8.46
C ASN A 204 -13.71 -0.19 8.95
N GLN A 205 -14.36 0.67 9.75
CA GLN A 205 -13.74 1.93 10.19
C GLN A 205 -12.80 1.75 11.40
N TYR A 206 -12.88 0.60 12.08
CA TYR A 206 -12.14 0.33 13.32
C TYR A 206 -10.77 -0.35 13.10
N ASP A 207 -10.48 -0.88 11.91
CA ASP A 207 -9.25 -1.65 11.71
C ASP A 207 -8.00 -0.79 11.57
N TRP A 208 -8.10 0.40 10.95
CA TRP A 208 -6.94 1.28 10.82
C TRP A 208 -6.62 2.06 12.09
N GLN A 209 -7.64 2.36 12.91
CA GLN A 209 -7.42 2.99 14.22
C GLN A 209 -6.63 2.06 15.14
N ARG A 210 -6.93 0.75 15.13
CA ARG A 210 -6.18 -0.25 15.89
C ARG A 210 -4.71 -0.25 15.50
N ILE A 211 -4.41 -0.32 14.20
CA ILE A 211 -3.03 -0.27 13.68
C ILE A 211 -2.35 1.05 14.05
N ARG A 212 -3.06 2.19 13.98
CA ARG A 212 -2.53 3.52 14.35
C ARG A 212 -2.12 3.60 15.82
N THR A 213 -2.93 3.04 16.72
CA THR A 213 -2.71 3.08 18.18
C THR A 213 -1.73 2.03 18.69
N GLU A 214 -1.31 1.10 17.84
CA GLU A 214 -0.40 0.03 18.24
C GLU A 214 0.95 0.59 18.68
N GLN A 215 1.42 0.10 19.83
CA GLN A 215 2.67 0.56 20.44
C GLN A 215 3.84 -0.29 19.95
N VAL A 216 4.86 0.38 19.44
CA VAL A 216 6.09 -0.27 18.97
C VAL A 216 7.30 0.27 19.73
N PRO A 217 8.30 -0.58 20.05
CA PRO A 217 9.54 -0.10 20.67
C PRO A 217 10.24 0.93 19.77
N LEU A 218 10.91 1.92 20.36
CA LEU A 218 11.70 2.88 19.57
C LEU A 218 12.91 2.22 18.89
N LEU A 219 13.56 1.30 19.60
CA LEU A 219 14.80 0.64 19.18
C LEU A 219 14.62 -0.88 19.24
N GLY A 220 15.31 -1.60 18.35
CA GLY A 220 15.32 -3.06 18.35
C GLY A 220 16.05 -3.64 19.57
N TYR A 221 15.55 -4.75 20.10
CA TYR A 221 16.08 -5.44 21.29
C TYR A 221 17.57 -5.80 21.21
N LYS A 222 18.11 -6.04 20.02
CA LYS A 222 19.55 -6.37 19.84
C LYS A 222 20.47 -5.16 19.93
N GLN A 223 19.94 -3.95 19.83
CA GLN A 223 20.74 -2.72 19.79
C GLN A 223 20.71 -1.96 21.13
N SER A 224 19.85 -2.37 22.07
CA SER A 224 19.69 -1.73 23.37
C SER A 224 20.35 -2.56 24.48
N SER A 225 21.66 -2.38 24.69
CA SER A 225 22.30 -2.79 25.97
C SER A 225 21.76 -1.98 27.15
N ASP A 226 21.09 -0.87 26.87
CA ASP A 226 20.53 0.06 27.83
C ASP A 226 19.01 -0.19 28.00
N VAL A 227 18.64 -0.97 29.01
CA VAL A 227 17.25 -1.39 29.31
C VAL A 227 16.26 -0.22 29.36
N ARG A 228 16.75 0.99 29.65
CA ARG A 228 15.94 2.22 29.75
C ARG A 228 15.36 2.68 28.40
N LEU A 229 16.06 2.46 27.28
CA LEU A 229 15.59 2.88 25.95
C LEU A 229 14.71 1.82 25.29
N SER A 230 14.94 0.54 25.59
CA SER A 230 14.10 -0.58 25.11
C SER A 230 12.65 -0.49 25.59
N ASN A 231 12.40 0.17 26.73
CA ASN A 231 11.06 0.32 27.31
C ASN A 231 10.28 1.52 26.75
N ARG A 232 10.89 2.35 25.90
CA ARG A 232 10.19 3.49 25.28
C ARG A 232 9.47 3.00 24.04
N THR A 233 8.15 3.16 24.04
CA THR A 233 7.32 2.88 22.87
C THR A 233 6.84 4.16 22.22
N VAL A 234 6.38 4.02 20.98
CA VAL A 234 5.67 5.06 20.24
C VAL A 234 4.51 4.42 19.49
N GLU A 235 3.48 5.21 19.24
CA GLU A 235 2.36 4.80 18.40
C GLU A 235 2.83 4.65 16.95
N LEU A 236 2.44 3.54 16.33
CA LEU A 236 2.72 3.22 14.93
C LEU A 236 2.21 4.32 13.98
N GLY A 237 1.05 4.89 14.30
CA GLY A 237 0.47 6.02 13.58
C GLY A 237 1.43 7.19 13.43
N LYS A 238 2.03 7.63 14.54
CA LYS A 238 2.98 8.76 14.56
C LYS A 238 4.23 8.51 13.72
N ILE A 239 4.65 7.25 13.59
CA ILE A 239 5.79 6.89 12.72
C ILE A 239 5.40 7.02 11.25
N VAL A 240 4.25 6.45 10.87
CA VAL A 240 3.77 6.45 9.48
C VAL A 240 3.40 7.86 9.02
N GLU A 241 2.73 8.64 9.87
CA GLU A 241 2.32 10.04 9.62
C GLU A 241 3.47 10.99 9.31
N ARG A 242 4.70 10.62 9.70
CA ARG A 242 5.88 11.40 9.38
C ARG A 242 6.17 11.42 7.87
N TRP A 243 5.75 10.37 7.16
CA TRP A 243 6.03 10.18 5.73
C TRP A 243 4.77 10.11 4.88
N PHE A 244 3.65 9.60 5.43
CA PHE A 244 2.42 9.33 4.71
C PHE A 244 1.22 10.05 5.31
N ARG A 245 0.27 10.43 4.47
CA ARG A 245 -1.08 10.85 4.89
C ARG A 245 -2.04 9.68 4.87
N TYR A 246 -3.03 9.72 5.76
CA TYR A 246 -4.13 8.78 5.70
C TYR A 246 -5.19 9.27 4.72
N PHE A 247 -5.71 8.38 3.88
CA PHE A 247 -6.68 8.75 2.85
C PHE A 247 -7.93 9.48 3.37
N SER A 248 -8.37 9.18 4.60
CA SER A 248 -9.48 9.89 5.26
C SER A 248 -9.20 11.38 5.51
N GLU A 249 -7.93 11.77 5.64
CA GLU A 249 -7.49 13.15 5.87
C GLU A 249 -7.37 13.93 4.55
N CYS A 250 -7.23 13.24 3.40
CA CYS A 250 -7.12 13.85 2.08
C CYS A 250 -8.47 14.29 1.45
N GLN A 251 -9.62 13.82 1.96
CA GLN A 251 -10.95 14.23 1.45
C GLN A 251 -11.52 15.48 2.14
N GLY A 252 -10.80 16.04 3.12
CA GLY A 252 -11.24 17.18 3.94
C GLY A 252 -10.56 18.51 3.64
N GLN A 253 -9.86 18.65 2.50
CA GLN A 253 -9.20 19.88 2.06
C GLN A 253 -9.71 20.37 0.71
#